data_AF-A0A0Q8MU17-F1
#
_entry.id   AF-A0A0Q8MU17-F1
#
_cell.length_a   1.000
_cell.length_b   1.000
_cell.length_c   1.000
_cell.angle_alpha   90.00
_cell.angle_beta   90.00
_cell.angle_gamma   90.00
#
_symmetry.space_group_name_H-M   'P 1'
#
loop_
_entity.id
_entity.type
_entity.pdbx_description
1 polymer ?
#
loop_
_entity_poly.entity_id
_entity_poly.type
_entity_poly.pdbx_seq_one_letter_code
_entity_poly.pdbx_strand_id
1 'polypeptide(L)'
;MLSRILLASMILLGASAPAMAQDRMAPNAQLFSGPNYTGRSLTIMRETPIIQASWAPRSIRMGGGSSWEVCEQRYFRGRCTVLSGSSTNLMQQLGISGIGSIRPAPGGPVTLPGIPPGGGGGGQSLKGMAAEFFPAPEYRGRRIDSCNSQGGSAACVAREADTFCKSIGYVRAKNSAAETVSGRIMLADVLCSRWN
;
A
#
# COMPACT_ATOMS: atom_id res chain seq x y z
N MET A 1 18.50 -37.72 -59.48
CA MET A 1 18.91 -37.37 -58.11
C MET A 1 18.70 -35.87 -57.92
N LEU A 2 17.71 -35.48 -57.10
CA LEU A 2 17.35 -34.08 -56.85
C LEU A 2 18.30 -33.43 -55.83
N SER A 3 18.69 -32.17 -56.02
CA SER A 3 19.11 -31.24 -54.95
C SER A 3 19.01 -29.80 -55.47
N ARG A 4 17.92 -29.04 -55.28
CA ARG A 4 17.47 -28.28 -54.07
C ARG A 4 18.52 -27.28 -53.58
N ILE A 5 18.51 -26.03 -54.07
CA ILE A 5 17.72 -24.84 -53.66
C ILE A 5 18.59 -23.87 -52.84
N LEU A 6 18.60 -22.62 -53.33
CA LEU A 6 19.12 -21.37 -52.77
C LEU A 6 18.71 -21.11 -51.31
N LEU A 7 19.49 -20.28 -50.60
CA LEU A 7 19.05 -19.05 -49.89
C LEU A 7 20.06 -18.66 -48.79
N ALA A 8 20.84 -17.59 -49.03
CA ALA A 8 21.62 -16.92 -47.99
C ALA A 8 21.18 -15.46 -47.96
N SER A 9 20.29 -15.09 -47.03
CA SER A 9 20.01 -13.70 -46.65
C SER A 9 19.09 -13.70 -45.44
N MET A 10 19.61 -13.38 -44.25
CA MET A 10 18.76 -12.92 -43.16
C MET A 10 19.42 -11.74 -42.47
N ILE A 11 18.91 -10.57 -42.85
CA ILE A 11 19.21 -9.26 -42.28
C ILE A 11 18.63 -9.25 -40.86
N LEU A 12 19.50 -9.09 -39.86
CA LEU A 12 19.08 -8.89 -38.47
C LEU A 12 18.53 -7.47 -38.33
N LEU A 13 17.20 -7.34 -38.29
CA LEU A 13 16.53 -6.10 -37.87
C LEU A 13 16.76 -5.90 -36.37
N GLY A 14 17.46 -4.81 -36.01
CA GLY A 14 17.56 -4.34 -34.64
C GLY A 14 16.19 -3.91 -34.11
N ALA A 15 15.70 -4.62 -33.09
CA ALA A 15 14.46 -4.29 -32.40
C ALA A 15 14.66 -3.01 -31.57
N SER A 16 14.03 -1.92 -31.97
CA SER A 16 13.82 -0.76 -31.09
C SER A 16 12.65 -1.10 -30.16
N ALA A 17 12.95 -1.28 -28.87
CA ALA A 17 11.91 -1.41 -27.86
C ALA A 17 11.22 -0.05 -27.68
N PRO A 18 9.87 0.02 -27.69
CA PRO A 18 9.21 1.24 -27.25
C PRO A 18 9.54 1.41 -25.77
N ALA A 19 10.04 2.60 -25.40
CA ALA A 19 10.07 3.02 -24.01
C ALA A 19 8.64 2.98 -23.50
N MET A 20 8.29 1.92 -22.76
CA MET A 20 7.11 1.96 -21.91
C MET A 20 7.44 2.96 -20.82
N ALA A 21 7.14 4.24 -21.09
CA ALA A 21 6.78 5.19 -20.08
C ALA A 21 5.59 4.56 -19.34
N GLN A 22 5.92 3.70 -18.39
CA GLN A 22 5.03 3.23 -17.37
C GLN A 22 4.69 4.46 -16.54
N ASP A 23 3.81 5.29 -17.08
CA ASP A 23 2.94 6.17 -16.30
C ASP A 23 2.01 5.22 -15.52
N ARG A 24 2.62 4.50 -14.57
CA ARG A 24 1.90 3.81 -13.51
C ARG A 24 1.25 4.97 -12.76
N MET A 25 0.03 5.31 -13.16
CA MET A 25 -0.78 6.40 -12.63
C MET A 25 -0.50 6.51 -11.14
N ALA A 26 0.24 7.54 -10.74
CA ALA A 26 0.41 7.88 -9.35
C ALA A 26 -1.00 7.93 -8.72
N PRO A 27 -1.19 7.46 -7.48
CA PRO A 27 -2.48 7.56 -6.82
C PRO A 27 -2.89 9.03 -6.82
N ASN A 28 -3.84 9.40 -7.68
CA ASN A 28 -4.26 10.77 -7.90
C ASN A 28 -5.73 10.89 -7.51
N ALA A 29 -6.03 11.81 -6.60
CA ALA A 29 -7.39 12.17 -6.25
C ALA A 29 -7.70 13.55 -6.86
N GLN A 30 -8.72 13.65 -7.70
CA GLN A 30 -9.18 14.90 -8.28
C GLN A 30 -10.47 15.34 -7.59
N LEU A 31 -10.39 16.48 -6.92
CA LEU A 31 -11.49 17.14 -6.24
C LEU A 31 -12.22 18.06 -7.23
N PHE A 32 -13.54 18.17 -7.12
CA PHE A 32 -14.36 19.03 -7.98
C PHE A 32 -15.30 19.90 -7.17
N SER A 33 -15.56 21.13 -7.62
CA SER A 33 -16.41 22.10 -6.94
C SER A 33 -17.91 21.78 -7.05
N GLY A 34 -18.32 21.00 -8.05
CA GLY A 34 -19.69 20.56 -8.26
C GLY A 34 -19.88 19.06 -8.04
N PRO A 35 -21.13 18.58 -7.92
CA PRO A 35 -21.44 17.16 -7.97
C PRO A 35 -21.16 16.59 -9.36
N ASN A 36 -21.10 15.26 -9.48
CA ASN A 36 -20.86 14.55 -10.75
C ASN A 36 -19.58 14.98 -11.49
N TYR A 37 -18.54 15.36 -10.76
CA TYR A 37 -17.23 15.77 -11.32
C TYR A 37 -17.29 17.04 -12.18
N THR A 38 -18.17 17.98 -11.82
CA THR A 38 -18.37 19.24 -12.57
C THR A 38 -17.68 20.43 -11.92
N GLY A 39 -17.44 21.48 -12.71
CA GLY A 39 -16.90 22.76 -12.24
C GLY A 39 -15.37 22.79 -12.12
N ARG A 40 -14.87 23.57 -11.16
CA ARG A 40 -13.42 23.73 -10.92
C ARG A 40 -12.87 22.44 -10.34
N SER A 41 -11.67 22.05 -10.77
CA SER A 41 -11.00 20.85 -10.28
C SER A 41 -9.66 21.15 -9.62
N LEU A 42 -9.30 20.35 -8.61
CA LEU A 42 -7.99 20.36 -7.98
C LEU A 42 -7.47 18.93 -7.91
N THR A 43 -6.32 18.67 -8.53
CA THR A 43 -5.67 17.36 -8.47
C THR A 43 -4.74 17.28 -7.25
N ILE A 44 -4.93 16.23 -6.46
CA ILE A 44 -4.17 15.88 -5.28
C ILE A 44 -3.37 14.62 -5.61
N MET A 45 -2.05 14.71 -5.49
CA MET A 45 -1.14 13.59 -5.76
C MET A 45 -0.52 13.01 -4.49
N ARG A 46 -0.60 13.75 -3.38
CA ARG A 46 0.02 13.43 -2.09
C ARG A 46 -0.88 13.91 -0.97
N GLU A 47 -0.55 13.51 0.26
CA GLU A 47 -1.21 14.08 1.43
C GLU A 47 -1.16 15.62 1.40
N THR A 48 -2.31 16.20 1.71
CA THR A 48 -2.55 17.64 1.65
C THR A 48 -3.26 18.05 2.94
N PRO A 49 -2.52 18.58 3.93
CA PRO A 49 -3.08 18.96 5.22
C PRO A 49 -3.99 20.19 5.14
N ILE A 50 -3.92 20.96 4.06
CA ILE A 50 -4.78 22.11 3.82
C ILE A 50 -5.16 22.13 2.35
N ILE A 51 -6.44 21.96 2.04
CA ILE A 51 -6.94 22.18 0.69
C ILE A 51 -6.91 23.69 0.41
N GLN A 52 -5.96 24.13 -0.42
CA GLN A 52 -5.86 25.53 -0.86
C GLN A 52 -6.82 25.81 -2.02
N ALA A 53 -8.09 25.51 -1.83
CA ALA A 53 -9.15 25.88 -2.76
C ALA A 53 -9.99 27.01 -2.16
N SER A 54 -10.35 28.00 -2.97
CA SER A 54 -11.33 29.02 -2.59
C SER A 54 -12.78 28.51 -2.60
N TRP A 55 -12.97 27.20 -2.78
CA TRP A 55 -14.25 26.53 -2.94
C TRP A 55 -14.23 25.19 -2.21
N ALA A 56 -15.40 24.74 -1.75
CA ALA A 56 -15.56 23.46 -1.08
C ALA A 56 -15.75 22.33 -2.12
N PRO A 57 -14.95 21.26 -2.08
CA PRO A 57 -15.15 20.10 -2.94
C PRO A 57 -16.49 19.41 -2.69
N ARG A 58 -17.21 19.08 -3.76
CA ARG A 58 -18.53 18.43 -3.74
C ARG A 58 -18.50 17.02 -4.34
N SER A 59 -17.51 16.71 -5.17
CA SER A 59 -17.24 15.37 -5.69
C SER A 59 -15.73 15.09 -5.79
N ILE A 60 -15.35 13.81 -5.84
CA ILE A 60 -13.97 13.36 -5.88
C ILE A 60 -13.81 12.16 -6.83
N ARG A 61 -12.90 12.26 -7.78
CA ARG A 61 -12.53 11.17 -8.68
C ARG A 61 -11.16 10.65 -8.28
N MET A 62 -11.02 9.34 -8.09
CA MET A 62 -9.75 8.73 -7.70
C MET A 62 -9.22 7.84 -8.81
N GLY A 63 -7.92 7.93 -9.07
CA GLY A 63 -7.20 7.07 -10.00
C GLY A 63 -6.76 5.76 -9.36
N GLY A 64 -6.78 4.68 -10.15
CA GLY A 64 -6.00 3.46 -9.86
C GLY A 64 -6.38 2.64 -8.62
N GLY A 65 -7.65 2.63 -8.18
CA GLY A 65 -8.06 1.83 -7.01
C GLY A 65 -7.49 2.35 -5.67
N SER A 66 -7.06 3.61 -5.65
CA SER A 66 -6.51 4.28 -4.47
C SER A 66 -7.60 4.51 -3.41
N SER A 67 -7.25 4.32 -2.14
CA SER A 67 -8.08 4.73 -1.00
C SER A 67 -7.53 6.01 -0.39
N TRP A 68 -8.41 6.96 -0.11
CA TRP A 68 -8.05 8.27 0.48
C TRP A 68 -8.90 8.55 1.70
N GLU A 69 -8.27 9.02 2.77
CA GLU A 69 -8.94 9.58 3.93
C GLU A 69 -9.21 11.07 3.70
N VAL A 70 -10.47 11.46 3.78
CA VAL A 70 -10.92 12.84 3.64
C VAL A 70 -11.43 13.35 4.98
N CYS A 71 -10.96 14.53 5.38
CA CYS A 71 -11.37 15.18 6.62
C CYS A 71 -12.03 16.54 6.34
N GLU A 72 -13.06 16.85 7.12
CA GLU A 72 -13.81 18.10 6.99
C GLU A 72 -12.96 19.33 7.35
N GLN A 73 -12.09 19.22 8.35
CA GLN A 73 -11.23 20.33 8.79
C GLN A 73 -9.82 20.21 8.23
N ARG A 74 -9.05 21.28 8.40
CA ARG A 74 -7.61 21.34 8.09
C ARG A 74 -6.82 20.45 9.07
N TYR A 75 -5.63 20.03 8.65
CA TYR A 75 -4.70 19.22 9.43
C TYR A 75 -5.28 17.89 9.94
N PHE A 76 -6.14 17.25 9.15
CA PHE A 76 -6.75 15.94 9.44
C PHE A 76 -7.60 15.94 10.72
N ARG A 77 -8.37 17.01 10.93
CA ARG A 77 -9.22 17.20 12.11
C ARG A 77 -10.71 17.14 11.76
N GLY A 78 -11.53 17.05 12.81
CA GLY A 78 -12.98 16.99 12.70
C GLY A 78 -13.45 15.61 12.24
N ARG A 79 -14.38 15.58 11.29
CA ARG A 79 -14.92 14.33 10.74
C ARG A 79 -14.05 13.82 9.60
N CYS A 80 -13.37 12.70 9.83
CA CYS A 80 -12.55 12.01 8.82
C CYS A 80 -13.22 10.70 8.38
N THR A 81 -13.28 10.46 7.08
CA THR A 81 -13.83 9.23 6.51
C THR A 81 -12.93 8.70 5.40
N VAL A 82 -12.74 7.38 5.35
CA VAL A 82 -12.00 6.71 4.29
C VAL A 82 -12.91 6.43 3.10
N LEU A 83 -12.46 6.83 1.92
CA LEU A 83 -13.09 6.54 0.63
C LEU A 83 -12.21 5.58 -0.16
N SER A 84 -12.79 4.44 -0.56
CA SER A 84 -12.12 3.42 -1.38
C SER A 84 -12.56 3.45 -2.86
N GLY A 85 -13.14 4.56 -3.31
CA GLY A 85 -13.61 4.74 -4.69
C GLY A 85 -14.18 6.13 -4.94
N SER A 86 -14.21 6.54 -6.21
CA SER A 86 -14.71 7.86 -6.61
C SER A 86 -16.13 8.11 -6.10
N SER A 87 -16.41 9.34 -5.70
CA SER A 87 -17.73 9.76 -5.22
C SER A 87 -18.25 10.92 -6.05
N THR A 88 -19.45 10.76 -6.61
CA THR A 88 -20.16 11.77 -7.38
C THR A 88 -20.81 12.84 -6.50
N ASN A 89 -21.03 12.55 -5.22
CA ASN A 89 -21.62 13.50 -4.27
C ASN A 89 -21.17 13.20 -2.82
N LEU A 90 -20.26 14.03 -2.31
CA LEU A 90 -19.70 13.89 -0.97
C LEU A 90 -20.72 14.11 0.14
N MET A 91 -21.74 14.95 -0.08
CA MET A 91 -22.80 15.15 0.92
C MET A 91 -23.70 13.93 1.03
N GLN A 92 -24.11 13.36 -0.10
CA GLN A 92 -24.99 12.20 -0.11
C GLN A 92 -24.28 10.96 0.45
N GLN A 93 -22.99 10.79 0.15
CA GLN A 93 -22.24 9.60 0.54
C GLN A 93 -21.63 9.70 1.94
N LEU A 94 -21.11 10.88 2.33
CA LEU A 94 -20.37 11.08 3.57
C LEU A 94 -21.03 12.06 4.54
N GLY A 95 -22.07 12.79 4.12
CA GLY A 95 -22.69 13.83 4.94
C GLY A 95 -21.78 15.04 5.20
N ILE A 96 -20.74 15.25 4.39
CA ILE A 96 -19.83 16.39 4.51
C ILE A 96 -20.11 17.44 3.43
N SER A 97 -20.01 18.71 3.82
CA SER A 97 -20.22 19.85 2.92
C SER A 97 -18.98 20.17 2.08
N GLY A 98 -17.79 19.81 2.57
CA GLY A 98 -16.51 19.99 1.90
C GLY A 98 -15.39 19.18 2.54
N ILE A 99 -14.21 19.29 1.95
CA ILE A 99 -12.97 18.62 2.40
C ILE A 99 -11.96 19.71 2.76
N GLY A 100 -11.51 19.73 4.01
CA GLY A 100 -10.50 20.66 4.52
C GLY A 100 -9.08 20.09 4.46
N SER A 101 -8.95 18.76 4.52
CA SER A 101 -7.69 18.04 4.34
C SER A 101 -7.90 16.63 3.82
N ILE A 102 -6.89 16.07 3.17
CA ILE A 102 -6.97 14.76 2.51
C ILE A 102 -5.61 14.07 2.55
N ARG A 103 -5.58 12.77 2.82
CA ARG A 103 -4.34 11.96 2.77
C ARG A 103 -4.61 10.56 2.26
N PRO A 104 -3.61 9.83 1.74
CA PRO A 104 -3.76 8.43 1.42
C PRO A 104 -4.26 7.67 2.65
N ALA A 105 -5.26 6.80 2.46
CA ALA A 105 -5.79 6.03 3.58
C ALA A 105 -4.76 5.00 4.05
N PRO A 106 -4.62 4.76 5.37
CA PRO A 106 -3.88 3.61 5.88
C PRO A 106 -4.48 2.33 5.29
N GLY A 107 -3.68 1.55 4.54
CA GLY A 107 -4.13 0.34 3.87
C GLY A 107 -4.55 0.49 2.40
N GLY A 108 -4.32 1.66 1.76
CA GLY A 108 -4.36 1.76 0.29
C GLY A 108 -3.24 0.93 -0.38
N PRO A 109 -3.35 0.62 -1.70
CA PRO A 109 -2.33 -0.15 -2.41
C PRO A 109 -0.96 0.50 -2.24
N VAL A 110 -0.08 -0.16 -1.50
CA VAL A 110 1.33 0.24 -1.36
C VAL A 110 2.01 0.04 -2.72
N THR A 111 2.30 1.12 -3.42
CA THR A 111 3.32 1.11 -4.48
C THR A 111 4.59 1.69 -3.89
N LEU A 112 5.58 0.85 -3.61
CA LEU A 112 6.93 1.32 -3.31
C LEU A 112 7.95 0.56 -4.14
N PRO A 113 8.83 1.31 -4.82
CA PRO A 113 10.25 1.06 -4.77
C PRO A 113 10.92 2.26 -4.07
N GLY A 114 11.43 2.06 -2.84
CA GLY A 114 12.57 2.84 -2.35
C GLY A 114 12.46 3.63 -1.04
N ILE A 115 11.36 3.62 -0.27
CA ILE A 115 11.35 4.24 1.07
C ILE A 115 10.71 3.28 2.09
N PRO A 116 11.48 2.74 3.05
CA PRO A 116 10.92 2.01 4.18
C PRO A 116 10.21 3.00 5.13
N PRO A 117 8.93 2.77 5.51
CA PRO A 117 8.29 3.53 6.56
C PRO A 117 8.90 3.17 7.92
N GLY A 118 10.01 3.84 8.27
CA GLY A 118 10.62 3.78 9.59
C GLY A 118 10.22 5.00 10.41
N GLY A 119 9.33 4.84 11.39
CA GLY A 119 9.06 5.89 12.37
C GLY A 119 7.74 5.78 13.14
N GLY A 120 7.62 4.77 14.00
CA GLY A 120 6.78 4.85 15.20
C GLY A 120 5.30 4.51 15.03
N GLY A 121 4.96 3.24 15.24
CA GLY A 121 3.59 2.80 15.45
C GLY A 121 3.49 1.29 15.38
N GLY A 122 3.73 0.61 16.49
CA GLY A 122 3.41 -0.81 16.59
C GLY A 122 1.96 -1.07 16.17
N GLY A 123 1.74 -2.16 15.44
CA GLY A 123 0.52 -2.94 15.67
C GLY A 123 -0.62 -2.87 14.64
N GLN A 124 -0.52 -2.18 13.50
CA GLN A 124 -1.56 -2.35 12.47
C GLN A 124 -1.17 -3.48 11.52
N SER A 125 -1.50 -4.68 11.97
CA SER A 125 -1.46 -5.87 11.14
C SER A 125 -2.44 -5.74 9.98
N LEU A 126 -1.99 -6.05 8.75
CA LEU A 126 -2.85 -6.02 7.57
C LEU A 126 -3.59 -7.36 7.46
N LYS A 127 -4.85 -7.39 7.89
CA LYS A 127 -5.70 -8.59 7.93
C LYS A 127 -6.57 -8.73 6.68
N GLY A 128 -6.44 -9.86 6.00
CA GLY A 128 -7.38 -10.35 4.99
C GLY A 128 -8.20 -11.55 5.50
N MET A 129 -9.03 -12.14 4.63
CA MET A 129 -9.86 -13.30 4.99
C MET A 129 -9.05 -14.58 5.26
N ALA A 130 -7.94 -14.75 4.53
CA ALA A 130 -7.12 -15.96 4.51
C ALA A 130 -5.79 -15.81 5.27
N ALA A 131 -5.32 -14.59 5.44
CA ALA A 131 -3.99 -14.29 5.94
C ALA A 131 -3.95 -12.94 6.64
N GLU A 132 -2.92 -12.74 7.45
CA GLU A 132 -2.66 -11.48 8.13
C GLU A 132 -1.16 -11.21 8.15
N PHE A 133 -0.77 -9.99 7.81
CA PHE A 133 0.63 -9.55 7.74
C PHE A 133 0.97 -8.66 8.92
N PHE A 134 1.99 -9.07 9.68
CA PHE A 134 2.50 -8.39 10.86
C PHE A 134 3.87 -7.78 10.55
N PRO A 135 3.96 -6.45 10.32
CA PRO A 135 5.25 -5.80 10.08
C PRO A 135 6.19 -5.94 11.28
N ALA A 136 5.62 -5.75 12.47
CA ALA A 136 6.34 -5.82 13.75
C ALA A 136 5.52 -6.68 14.73
N PRO A 137 5.57 -8.03 14.65
CA PRO A 137 4.82 -8.89 15.55
C PRO A 137 5.24 -8.67 17.00
N GLU A 138 4.24 -8.68 17.89
CA GLU A 138 4.41 -8.55 19.32
C GLU A 138 3.69 -9.68 20.04
N TYR A 139 4.32 -10.24 21.06
CA TYR A 139 3.73 -11.20 21.96
C TYR A 139 3.64 -10.59 23.35
N ARG A 140 2.42 -10.51 23.91
CA ARG A 140 2.15 -9.85 25.21
C ARG A 140 2.69 -8.42 25.29
N GLY A 141 2.52 -7.64 24.21
CA GLY A 141 2.96 -6.24 24.12
C GLY A 141 4.47 -6.05 24.04
N ARG A 142 5.23 -7.10 23.69
CA ARG A 142 6.68 -7.02 23.46
C ARG A 142 7.03 -7.60 22.11
N ARG A 143 7.91 -6.90 21.39
CA ARG A 143 8.51 -7.40 20.14
C ARG A 143 9.29 -8.69 20.44
N ILE A 144 9.28 -9.62 19.49
CA ILE A 144 9.83 -10.97 19.66
C ILE A 144 11.32 -10.97 19.29
N ASP A 145 12.21 -11.24 20.26
CA ASP A 145 13.68 -11.18 20.12
C ASP A 145 14.39 -12.54 20.26
N SER A 146 13.97 -13.54 19.48
CA SER A 146 14.35 -14.95 19.72
C SER A 146 15.64 -15.43 19.04
N CYS A 147 16.15 -14.75 18.02
CA CYS A 147 17.18 -15.33 17.11
C CYS A 147 18.60 -14.78 17.26
N ASN A 148 18.90 -14.06 18.36
CA ASN A 148 20.20 -13.42 18.59
C ASN A 148 21.39 -14.39 18.65
N SER A 149 21.24 -15.53 19.33
CA SER A 149 22.32 -16.52 19.49
C SER A 149 22.70 -17.26 18.21
N GLN A 150 21.84 -17.19 17.17
CA GLN A 150 22.02 -17.88 15.89
C GLN A 150 22.29 -16.89 14.74
N GLY A 151 22.64 -15.64 15.07
CA GLY A 151 22.89 -14.59 14.10
C GLY A 151 21.70 -14.30 13.18
N GLY A 152 20.47 -14.60 13.60
CA GLY A 152 19.28 -14.38 12.77
C GLY A 152 19.12 -15.38 11.64
N SER A 153 19.60 -16.63 11.82
CA SER A 153 19.46 -17.66 10.78
C SER A 153 18.02 -17.76 10.26
N ALA A 154 17.87 -17.91 8.95
CA ALA A 154 16.55 -18.01 8.31
C ALA A 154 15.70 -19.15 8.89
N ALA A 155 16.33 -20.26 9.29
CA ALA A 155 15.66 -21.36 9.95
C ALA A 155 15.10 -20.98 11.34
N CYS A 156 15.80 -20.13 12.10
CA CYS A 156 15.27 -19.60 13.36
C CYS A 156 14.07 -18.70 13.13
N VAL A 157 14.23 -17.73 12.24
CA VAL A 157 13.21 -16.74 11.91
C VAL A 157 11.91 -17.41 11.46
N ALA A 158 12.00 -18.43 10.61
CA ALA A 158 10.85 -19.20 10.16
C ALA A 158 10.15 -19.97 11.30
N ARG A 159 10.91 -20.63 12.18
CA ARG A 159 10.34 -21.36 13.34
C ARG A 159 9.64 -20.44 14.32
N GLU A 160 10.23 -19.29 14.61
CA GLU A 160 9.68 -18.28 15.52
C GLU A 160 8.43 -17.63 14.92
N ALA A 161 8.44 -17.35 13.62
CA ALA A 161 7.26 -16.89 12.89
C ALA A 161 6.11 -17.90 12.93
N ASP A 162 6.40 -19.19 12.71
CA ASP A 162 5.40 -20.26 12.82
C ASP A 162 4.81 -20.34 14.23
N THR A 163 5.66 -20.22 15.25
CA THR A 163 5.24 -20.25 16.66
C THR A 163 4.35 -19.05 16.98
N PHE A 164 4.73 -17.85 16.52
CA PHE A 164 3.92 -16.66 16.64
C PHE A 164 2.56 -16.83 15.97
N CYS A 165 2.51 -17.22 14.69
CA CYS A 165 1.26 -17.40 13.95
C CYS A 165 0.33 -18.41 14.62
N LYS A 166 0.86 -19.52 15.14
CA LYS A 166 0.07 -20.51 15.89
C LYS A 166 -0.49 -19.93 17.19
N SER A 167 0.27 -19.08 17.89
CA SER A 167 -0.17 -18.46 19.15
C SER A 167 -1.37 -17.54 18.99
N ILE A 168 -1.61 -17.00 17.79
CA ILE A 168 -2.72 -16.09 17.45
C ILE A 168 -3.79 -16.75 16.55
N GLY A 169 -3.77 -18.10 16.44
CA GLY A 169 -4.82 -18.88 15.79
C GLY A 169 -4.69 -19.06 14.27
N TYR A 170 -3.50 -18.84 13.70
CA TYR A 170 -3.18 -19.18 12.31
C TYR A 170 -2.49 -20.56 12.23
N VAL A 171 -2.49 -21.18 11.05
CA VAL A 171 -1.90 -22.51 10.86
C VAL A 171 -0.38 -22.45 10.84
N ARG A 172 0.16 -21.48 10.09
CA ARG A 172 1.61 -21.31 9.88
C ARG A 172 1.96 -19.93 9.34
N ALA A 173 3.25 -19.60 9.38
CA ALA A 173 3.85 -18.54 8.61
C ALA A 173 4.13 -19.02 7.17
N LYS A 174 3.83 -18.17 6.19
CA LYS A 174 4.20 -18.35 4.77
C LYS A 174 5.43 -17.53 4.39
N ASN A 175 5.64 -16.42 5.08
CA ASN A 175 6.80 -15.55 4.93
C ASN A 175 7.15 -14.94 6.29
N SER A 176 8.44 -14.63 6.48
CA SER A 176 8.98 -14.05 7.70
C SER A 176 10.35 -13.45 7.43
N ALA A 177 10.65 -12.32 8.07
CA ALA A 177 11.96 -11.71 8.09
C ALA A 177 12.41 -11.42 9.53
N ALA A 178 13.62 -10.92 9.67
CA ALA A 178 14.09 -10.34 10.91
C ALA A 178 14.75 -9.00 10.61
N GLU A 179 14.59 -8.06 11.54
CA GLU A 179 15.26 -6.77 11.52
C GLU A 179 16.17 -6.64 12.74
N THR A 180 17.25 -5.88 12.61
CA THR A 180 18.13 -5.60 13.74
C THR A 180 17.78 -4.22 14.31
N VAL A 181 17.21 -4.20 15.52
CA VAL A 181 16.87 -2.97 16.25
C VAL A 181 17.73 -2.89 17.50
N SER A 182 18.53 -1.82 17.63
CA SER A 182 19.41 -1.61 18.79
C SER A 182 20.31 -2.80 19.12
N GLY A 183 20.83 -3.49 18.09
CA GLY A 183 21.71 -4.65 18.22
C GLY A 183 21.01 -5.96 18.57
N ARG A 184 19.66 -5.98 18.58
CA ARG A 184 18.86 -7.20 18.77
C ARG A 184 18.16 -7.58 17.48
N ILE A 185 18.16 -8.87 17.20
CA ILE A 185 17.46 -9.48 16.07
C ILE A 185 16.01 -9.70 16.48
N MET A 186 15.14 -8.89 15.89
CA MET A 186 13.70 -8.85 16.15
C MET A 186 12.96 -9.49 14.98
N LEU A 187 11.93 -10.28 15.28
CA LEU A 187 11.06 -10.83 14.25
C LEU A 187 10.31 -9.71 13.52
N ALA A 188 10.24 -9.77 12.20
CA ALA A 188 9.58 -8.76 11.37
C ALA A 188 8.91 -9.39 10.14
N ASP A 189 8.00 -8.63 9.52
CA ASP A 189 7.36 -8.97 8.24
C ASP A 189 6.82 -10.41 8.18
N VAL A 190 6.02 -10.78 9.19
CA VAL A 190 5.46 -12.14 9.30
C VAL A 190 4.11 -12.21 8.61
N LEU A 191 3.99 -13.10 7.63
CA LEU A 191 2.72 -13.41 6.97
C LEU A 191 2.13 -14.71 7.52
N CYS A 192 1.11 -14.58 8.37
CA CYS A 192 0.37 -15.71 8.91
C CYS A 192 -0.75 -16.15 7.96
N SER A 193 -0.89 -17.46 7.74
CA SER A 193 -1.88 -18.06 6.84
C SER A 193 -2.78 -19.05 7.58
N ARG A 194 -4.07 -19.06 7.23
CA ARG A 194 -5.03 -20.09 7.66
C ARG A 194 -4.94 -21.38 6.84
N TRP A 195 -4.19 -21.36 5.75
CA TRP A 195 -4.03 -22.46 4.81
C TRP A 195 -2.58 -22.96 4.78
N ASN A 196 -2.40 -24.25 4.52
CA ASN A 196 -1.09 -24.91 4.52
C ASN A 196 -0.21 -24.54 3.32
#